data_AF-A0A6J0SLZ2-F1
#
_entry.id   AF-A0A6J0SLZ2-F1
#
_cell.length_a   1.000
_cell.length_b   1.000
_cell.length_c   1.000
_cell.angle_alpha   90.00
_cell.angle_beta   90.00
_cell.angle_gamma   90.00
#
_symmetry.space_group_name_H-M   'P 1'
#
loop_
_entity.id
_entity.type
_entity.pdbx_description
1 polymer ?
#
loop_
_entity_poly.entity_id
_entity_poly.type
_entity_poly.pdbx_seq_one_letter_code
_entity_poly.pdbx_strand_id
1 'polypeptide(L)'
;MGNAMVMTQFIRLTPDVQSKQGAIWNRVPCYLRDWEMQVHFRIHGQGKKNLNGDGFAVWYTKDRMQPGPVFGSKDNFLGLGVFVDTYPNEEKQQEAQKRRYSAGNQRVFPYVSAMVSNGSLAYDHDRDGRPTELGGCTAMVRNLNHDTFLVIRYVKRRLTVLLDIDGKHEWRDCVDIPGVHLPRGYYFGVSSVTGDLSDNHDIVSLKLYQLTVERTLEEEKRDKEVFLPVVDNMKLPGLESPMEPMSGLALFLIVFFSLVALVFAIVIGIIVYNKWQDQSRKHFY
;
A
#
# COMPACT_ATOMS: atom_id res chain seq x y z
N MET A 1 1.86 7.27 22.78
CA MET A 1 3.08 7.88 22.22
C MET A 1 2.69 9.14 21.46
N GLY A 2 3.58 10.12 21.36
CA GLY A 2 3.32 11.37 20.64
C GLY A 2 2.27 12.23 21.36
N ASN A 3 1.42 12.90 20.59
CA ASN A 3 0.36 13.79 21.04
C ASN A 3 -0.93 13.06 21.45
N ALA A 4 -0.94 11.72 21.50
CA ALA A 4 -2.14 10.98 21.88
C ALA A 4 -2.54 11.29 23.33
N MET A 5 -3.82 11.64 23.53
CA MET A 5 -4.41 12.00 24.82
C MET A 5 -5.52 11.01 25.18
N VAL A 6 -5.52 10.55 26.42
CA VAL A 6 -6.56 9.65 26.96
C VAL A 6 -7.63 10.49 27.64
N MET A 7 -8.87 10.42 27.13
CA MET A 7 -10.05 11.02 27.74
C MET A 7 -10.93 9.93 28.37
N THR A 8 -11.93 10.31 29.15
CA THR A 8 -12.83 9.36 29.83
C THR A 8 -13.61 8.48 28.86
N GLN A 9 -13.97 9.00 27.67
CA GLN A 9 -14.84 8.31 26.71
C GLN A 9 -14.10 7.82 25.45
N PHE A 10 -12.91 8.33 25.17
CA PHE A 10 -12.17 8.03 23.95
C PHE A 10 -10.68 8.35 24.14
N ILE A 11 -9.86 7.81 23.26
CA ILE A 11 -8.47 8.21 23.10
C ILE A 11 -8.37 9.08 21.86
N ARG A 12 -7.90 10.31 22.02
CA ARG A 12 -7.61 11.21 20.89
C ARG A 12 -6.19 10.97 20.42
N LEU A 13 -6.01 10.47 19.20
CA LEU A 13 -4.67 10.26 18.62
C LEU A 13 -4.05 11.60 18.23
N THR A 14 -4.80 12.43 17.51
CA THR A 14 -4.40 13.78 17.12
C THR A 14 -5.58 14.74 17.30
N PRO A 15 -5.36 15.96 17.81
CA PRO A 15 -6.38 17.01 17.80
C PRO A 15 -6.45 17.68 16.43
N ASP A 16 -7.53 18.44 16.20
CA ASP A 16 -7.69 19.36 15.06
C ASP A 16 -6.72 20.56 15.16
N VAL A 17 -5.44 20.25 15.10
CA VAL A 17 -4.28 21.15 15.10
C VAL A 17 -3.24 20.55 14.14
N GLN A 18 -2.60 21.39 13.35
CA GLN A 18 -1.56 21.01 12.41
C GLN A 18 -0.33 20.38 13.09
N SER A 19 0.39 19.56 12.32
CA SER A 19 1.68 18.98 12.70
C SER A 19 1.64 18.20 14.03
N LYS A 20 0.65 17.33 14.20
CA LYS A 20 0.52 16.44 15.35
C LYS A 20 0.66 15.00 14.92
N GLN A 21 1.20 14.20 15.82
CA GLN A 21 1.39 12.78 15.60
C GLN A 21 1.11 12.04 16.89
N GLY A 22 0.23 11.05 16.86
CA GLY A 22 -0.09 10.27 18.06
C GLY A 22 -0.36 8.81 17.72
N ALA A 23 -0.01 7.94 18.67
CA ALA A 23 -0.21 6.51 18.52
C ALA A 23 -0.46 5.81 19.85
N ILE A 24 -1.26 4.76 19.80
CA ILE A 24 -1.44 3.75 20.84
C ILE A 24 -1.04 2.38 20.30
N TRP A 25 -0.42 1.59 21.16
CA TRP A 25 0.10 0.27 20.79
C TRP A 25 -0.20 -0.70 21.91
N ASN A 26 -0.64 -1.90 21.55
CA ASN A 26 -0.74 -3.00 22.50
C ASN A 26 0.66 -3.38 22.99
N ARG A 27 0.77 -3.66 24.30
CA ARG A 27 2.04 -4.06 24.91
C ARG A 27 2.35 -5.54 24.65
N VAL A 28 1.32 -6.35 24.52
CA VAL A 28 1.41 -7.81 24.39
C VAL A 28 1.30 -8.21 22.92
N PRO A 29 2.18 -9.08 22.41
CA PRO A 29 2.04 -9.59 21.05
C PRO A 29 0.84 -10.53 20.93
N CYS A 30 0.17 -10.52 19.78
CA CYS A 30 -0.98 -11.37 19.50
C CYS A 30 -0.53 -12.65 18.81
N TYR A 31 -0.90 -13.80 19.39
CA TYR A 31 -0.61 -15.13 18.86
C TYR A 31 -1.86 -15.84 18.30
N LEU A 32 -2.98 -15.13 18.18
CA LEU A 32 -4.21 -15.66 17.61
C LEU A 32 -4.00 -15.98 16.13
N ARG A 33 -4.45 -17.16 15.70
CA ARG A 33 -4.39 -17.57 14.28
C ARG A 33 -5.51 -16.93 13.47
N ASP A 34 -6.71 -16.92 14.04
CA ASP A 34 -7.91 -16.36 13.44
C ASP A 34 -8.49 -15.33 14.40
N TRP A 35 -8.66 -14.11 13.91
CA TRP A 35 -9.03 -12.99 14.75
C TRP A 35 -9.86 -11.96 14.00
N GLU A 36 -10.60 -11.19 14.79
CA GLU A 36 -11.34 -10.03 14.33
C GLU A 36 -11.05 -8.85 15.26
N MET A 37 -10.58 -7.74 14.69
CA MET A 37 -10.42 -6.48 15.40
C MET A 37 -11.57 -5.55 15.01
N GLN A 38 -12.40 -5.18 15.98
CA GLN A 38 -13.42 -4.16 15.82
C GLN A 38 -12.91 -2.83 16.38
N VAL A 39 -12.91 -1.80 15.54
CA VAL A 39 -12.44 -0.46 15.83
C VAL A 39 -13.64 0.48 15.80
N HIS A 40 -13.99 1.05 16.95
CA HIS A 40 -14.97 2.14 17.04
C HIS A 40 -14.20 3.46 17.07
N PHE A 41 -14.38 4.26 16.04
CA PHE A 41 -13.63 5.50 15.85
C PHE A 41 -14.57 6.67 15.55
N ARG A 42 -14.03 7.89 15.55
CA ARG A 42 -14.66 9.10 15.01
C ARG A 42 -13.59 10.01 14.40
N ILE A 43 -13.87 10.51 13.21
CA ILE A 43 -13.07 11.57 12.58
C ILE A 43 -13.93 12.82 12.47
N HIS A 44 -13.49 13.92 13.08
CA HIS A 44 -14.26 15.18 13.07
C HIS A 44 -13.37 16.41 13.20
N GLY A 45 -13.79 17.52 12.61
CA GLY A 45 -13.04 18.76 12.66
C GLY A 45 -13.78 19.94 12.04
N GLN A 46 -13.22 21.14 12.23
CA GLN A 46 -13.85 22.40 11.81
C GLN A 46 -13.56 22.74 10.34
N GLY A 47 -12.57 22.08 9.72
CA GLY A 47 -12.20 22.26 8.33
C GLY A 47 -13.40 22.07 7.39
N LYS A 48 -13.74 23.12 6.61
CA LYS A 48 -14.83 23.07 5.64
C LYS A 48 -14.37 22.36 4.36
N LYS A 49 -15.29 21.62 3.72
CA LYS A 49 -15.06 20.86 2.48
C LYS A 49 -13.92 19.84 2.66
N ASN A 50 -12.81 20.00 1.93
CA ASN A 50 -11.67 19.07 1.84
C ASN A 50 -10.40 19.65 2.49
N LEU A 51 -10.54 20.63 3.39
CA LEU A 51 -9.43 21.19 4.16
C LEU A 51 -9.30 20.43 5.47
N ASN A 52 -8.99 19.15 5.36
CA ASN A 52 -8.86 18.21 6.48
C ASN A 52 -7.81 17.15 6.13
N GLY A 53 -7.21 16.55 7.16
CA GLY A 53 -6.18 15.54 6.95
C GLY A 53 -5.49 15.09 8.25
N ASP A 54 -4.67 14.04 8.21
CA ASP A 54 -4.47 13.17 7.03
C ASP A 54 -5.27 11.86 7.17
N GLY A 55 -5.55 11.43 8.40
CA GLY A 55 -6.33 10.24 8.67
C GLY A 55 -5.72 9.44 9.83
N PHE A 56 -6.03 8.15 9.88
CA PHE A 56 -5.41 7.24 10.84
C PHE A 56 -5.14 5.86 10.21
N ALA A 57 -4.25 5.10 10.85
CA ALA A 57 -3.91 3.74 10.46
C ALA A 57 -4.09 2.77 11.62
N VAL A 58 -4.62 1.59 11.32
CA VAL A 58 -4.67 0.44 12.22
C VAL A 58 -3.60 -0.55 11.80
N TRP A 59 -2.83 -1.02 12.77
CA TRP A 59 -1.62 -1.80 12.55
C TRP A 59 -1.73 -3.19 13.15
N TYR A 60 -1.15 -4.16 12.45
CA TYR A 60 -0.72 -5.44 13.01
C TYR A 60 0.72 -5.69 12.54
N THR A 61 1.71 -5.28 13.35
CA THR A 61 3.12 -5.18 12.92
C THR A 61 4.13 -5.74 13.92
N LYS A 62 5.30 -6.12 13.41
CA LYS A 62 6.41 -6.65 14.23
C LYS A 62 6.91 -5.63 15.25
N ASP A 63 7.16 -4.41 14.79
CA ASP A 63 7.64 -3.32 15.62
C ASP A 63 6.45 -2.49 16.12
N ARG A 64 6.60 -1.93 17.33
CA ARG A 64 5.62 -1.04 17.96
C ARG A 64 6.29 0.23 18.45
N MET A 65 5.51 1.31 18.60
CA MET A 65 5.98 2.59 19.17
C MET A 65 7.16 3.21 18.40
N GLN A 66 7.18 3.05 17.08
CA GLN A 66 8.16 3.71 16.21
C GLN A 66 7.44 4.83 15.44
N PRO A 67 7.80 6.12 15.63
CA PRO A 67 7.21 7.20 14.88
C PRO A 67 7.69 7.17 13.43
N GLY A 68 6.90 7.73 12.53
CA GLY A 68 7.32 7.99 11.16
C GLY A 68 6.22 8.65 10.33
N PRO A 69 6.44 8.75 9.01
CA PRO A 69 5.58 9.51 8.11
C PRO A 69 4.26 8.81 7.78
N VAL A 70 4.13 7.49 8.02
CA VAL A 70 2.96 6.72 7.59
C VAL A 70 1.88 6.80 8.65
N PHE A 71 0.98 7.77 8.53
CA PHE A 71 -0.09 8.05 9.51
C PHE A 71 0.43 8.10 10.95
N GLY A 72 1.64 8.62 11.14
CA GLY A 72 2.27 8.72 12.45
C GLY A 72 2.99 7.47 12.96
N SER A 73 3.22 6.48 12.10
CA SER A 73 4.02 5.29 12.38
C SER A 73 5.18 5.17 11.39
N LYS A 74 6.15 4.29 11.70
CA LYS A 74 7.32 4.06 10.84
C LYS A 74 6.92 3.57 9.44
N ASP A 75 7.66 4.04 8.44
CA ASP A 75 7.63 3.43 7.11
C ASP A 75 8.39 2.08 7.09
N ASN A 76 8.34 1.36 5.99
CA ASN A 76 9.01 0.06 5.83
C ASN A 76 8.64 -0.91 6.97
N PHE A 77 7.36 -0.91 7.33
CA PHE A 77 6.84 -1.76 8.40
C PHE A 77 6.81 -3.23 7.98
N LEU A 78 6.88 -4.13 8.96
CA LEU A 78 6.67 -5.56 8.76
C LEU A 78 5.30 -5.91 9.32
N GLY A 79 4.32 -6.17 8.47
CA GLY A 79 2.98 -6.60 8.87
C GLY A 79 1.88 -6.06 7.97
N LEU A 80 0.72 -5.80 8.58
CA LEU A 80 -0.46 -5.23 7.95
C LEU A 80 -0.69 -3.80 8.45
N GLY A 81 -0.97 -2.89 7.51
CA GLY A 81 -1.55 -1.58 7.77
C GLY A 81 -2.91 -1.46 7.07
N VAL A 82 -3.93 -0.99 7.79
CA VAL A 82 -5.23 -0.58 7.23
C VAL A 82 -5.36 0.91 7.45
N PHE A 83 -5.44 1.66 6.36
CA PHE A 83 -5.41 3.12 6.35
C PHE A 83 -6.81 3.66 6.13
N VAL A 84 -7.20 4.63 6.94
CA VAL A 84 -8.40 5.44 6.74
C VAL A 84 -7.90 6.83 6.37
N ASP A 85 -7.76 7.06 5.07
CA ASP A 85 -7.18 8.26 4.50
C ASP A 85 -8.27 9.30 4.18
N THR A 86 -8.08 10.53 4.60
CA THR A 86 -9.07 11.60 4.47
C THR A 86 -8.66 12.70 3.51
N TYR A 87 -7.43 12.66 2.99
CA TYR A 87 -6.90 13.70 2.11
C TYR A 87 -6.37 13.08 0.80
N PRO A 88 -6.84 13.53 -0.38
CA PRO A 88 -6.40 13.00 -1.67
C PRO A 88 -5.09 13.65 -2.13
N ASN A 89 -3.93 13.16 -1.68
CA ASN A 89 -2.63 13.74 -2.04
C ASN A 89 -2.40 13.68 -3.55
N GLU A 90 -2.64 12.53 -4.19
CA GLU A 90 -2.33 12.35 -5.62
C GLU A 90 -3.20 13.23 -6.51
N GLU A 91 -4.50 13.21 -6.29
CA GLU A 91 -5.45 13.99 -7.09
C GLU A 91 -5.16 15.50 -6.95
N LYS A 92 -4.80 15.96 -5.75
CA LYS A 92 -4.43 17.37 -5.52
C LYS A 92 -3.15 17.77 -6.25
N GLN A 93 -2.17 16.89 -6.29
CA GLN A 93 -0.94 17.12 -7.05
C GLN A 93 -1.21 17.15 -8.56
N GLN A 94 -2.04 16.25 -9.09
CA GLN A 94 -2.41 16.23 -10.50
C GLN A 94 -3.19 17.49 -10.91
N GLU A 95 -4.13 17.94 -10.07
CA GLU A 95 -4.87 19.20 -10.24
C GLU A 95 -3.91 20.40 -10.31
N ALA A 96 -2.93 20.49 -9.40
CA ALA A 96 -1.95 21.57 -9.36
C ALA A 96 -1.04 21.59 -10.60
N GLN A 97 -0.69 20.43 -11.14
CA GLN A 97 0.17 20.29 -12.31
C GLN A 97 -0.54 20.52 -13.65
N LYS A 98 -1.86 20.81 -13.67
CA LYS A 98 -2.68 21.03 -14.89
C LYS A 98 -2.58 19.90 -15.92
N ARG A 99 -2.18 18.69 -15.53
CA ARG A 99 -2.12 17.54 -16.46
C ARG A 99 -3.56 17.17 -16.83
N ARG A 100 -3.82 16.87 -18.13
CA ARG A 100 -5.15 16.48 -18.59
C ARG A 100 -5.60 15.24 -17.82
N TYR A 101 -6.71 15.41 -17.10
CA TYR A 101 -7.42 14.40 -16.35
C TYR A 101 -7.61 13.11 -17.14
N SER A 102 -7.09 11.99 -16.64
CA SER A 102 -7.51 10.65 -17.07
C SER A 102 -8.57 10.14 -16.09
N ALA A 103 -9.84 10.32 -16.44
CA ALA A 103 -11.02 10.04 -15.60
C ALA A 103 -11.23 8.54 -15.23
N GLY A 104 -10.29 7.64 -15.55
CA GLY A 104 -10.46 6.19 -15.39
C GLY A 104 -10.00 5.61 -14.06
N ASN A 105 -9.12 6.30 -13.30
CA ASN A 105 -8.46 5.73 -12.12
C ASN A 105 -8.60 6.61 -10.85
N GLN A 106 -9.51 7.56 -10.80
CA GLN A 106 -9.56 8.50 -9.67
C GLN A 106 -10.22 7.88 -8.43
N ARG A 107 -9.64 8.10 -7.25
CA ARG A 107 -10.23 7.69 -5.98
C ARG A 107 -11.10 8.81 -5.42
N VAL A 108 -12.17 8.43 -4.73
CA VAL A 108 -13.00 9.37 -3.98
C VAL A 108 -12.65 9.23 -2.50
N PHE A 109 -12.30 10.35 -1.87
CA PHE A 109 -11.88 10.39 -0.48
C PHE A 109 -13.01 10.90 0.44
N PRO A 110 -13.05 10.45 1.71
CA PRO A 110 -12.09 9.57 2.37
C PRO A 110 -12.07 8.14 1.82
N TYR A 111 -10.90 7.49 1.87
CA TYR A 111 -10.62 6.21 1.25
C TYR A 111 -10.00 5.26 2.27
N VAL A 112 -10.54 4.04 2.37
CA VAL A 112 -10.00 2.99 3.22
C VAL A 112 -9.21 2.02 2.34
N SER A 113 -7.96 1.76 2.69
CA SER A 113 -7.10 0.84 1.95
C SER A 113 -6.30 -0.08 2.87
N ALA A 114 -5.84 -1.21 2.33
CA ALA A 114 -5.00 -2.16 3.07
C ALA A 114 -3.66 -2.39 2.35
N MET A 115 -2.58 -2.49 3.13
CA MET A 115 -1.24 -2.79 2.66
C MET A 115 -0.60 -3.85 3.56
N VAL A 116 0.00 -4.86 2.95
CA VAL A 116 0.88 -5.81 3.63
C VAL A 116 2.31 -5.53 3.18
N SER A 117 3.23 -5.41 4.13
CA SER A 117 4.64 -5.16 3.87
C SER A 117 5.52 -6.13 4.64
N ASN A 118 6.56 -6.60 3.98
CA ASN A 118 7.63 -7.42 4.55
C ASN A 118 8.82 -6.58 5.06
N GLY A 119 8.70 -5.25 5.03
CA GLY A 119 9.76 -4.30 5.36
C GLY A 119 10.50 -3.70 4.15
N SER A 120 10.38 -4.27 2.95
CA SER A 120 11.02 -3.69 1.75
C SER A 120 10.16 -2.65 1.03
N LEU A 121 8.86 -2.63 1.31
CA LEU A 121 7.91 -1.70 0.67
C LEU A 121 7.75 -0.43 1.50
N ALA A 122 7.99 0.71 0.86
CA ALA A 122 7.68 2.03 1.38
C ALA A 122 6.22 2.40 1.06
N TYR A 123 5.57 3.13 1.96
CA TYR A 123 4.28 3.74 1.71
C TYR A 123 4.48 5.08 0.99
N ASP A 124 3.96 5.17 -0.24
CA ASP A 124 4.05 6.37 -1.07
C ASP A 124 2.95 7.37 -0.67
N HIS A 125 3.27 8.28 0.25
CA HIS A 125 2.31 9.27 0.75
C HIS A 125 1.87 10.28 -0.32
N ASP A 126 2.71 10.57 -1.32
CA ASP A 126 2.33 11.47 -2.43
C ASP A 126 1.29 10.85 -3.36
N ARG A 127 1.19 9.51 -3.35
CA ARG A 127 0.23 8.74 -4.14
C ARG A 127 -0.76 7.94 -3.30
N ASP A 128 -0.99 8.36 -2.04
CA ASP A 128 -1.98 7.75 -1.15
C ASP A 128 -1.81 6.21 -1.00
N GLY A 129 -0.57 5.72 -1.04
CA GLY A 129 -0.23 4.29 -0.98
C GLY A 129 -0.65 3.46 -2.20
N ARG A 130 -1.12 4.08 -3.28
CA ARG A 130 -1.62 3.41 -4.50
C ARG A 130 -0.73 2.30 -5.06
N PRO A 131 0.61 2.46 -5.14
CA PRO A 131 1.47 1.42 -5.72
C PRO A 131 1.50 0.10 -4.93
N THR A 132 1.28 0.16 -3.62
CA THR A 132 1.45 -0.98 -2.70
C THR A 132 0.15 -1.42 -2.05
N GLU A 133 -0.97 -0.87 -2.53
CA GLU A 133 -2.32 -1.22 -2.07
C GLU A 133 -2.75 -2.62 -2.54
N LEU A 134 -3.37 -3.37 -1.63
CA LEU A 134 -4.01 -4.65 -1.93
C LEU A 134 -5.45 -4.49 -2.41
N GLY A 135 -6.13 -3.48 -1.89
CA GLY A 135 -7.50 -3.10 -2.23
C GLY A 135 -8.01 -2.04 -1.26
N GLY A 136 -9.14 -1.45 -1.60
CA GLY A 136 -9.75 -0.39 -0.82
C GLY A 136 -11.13 0.02 -1.32
N CYS A 137 -11.77 0.91 -0.58
CA CYS A 137 -13.09 1.44 -0.89
C CYS A 137 -13.24 2.89 -0.42
N THR A 138 -14.12 3.66 -1.07
CA THR A 138 -14.50 4.99 -0.60
C THR A 138 -15.41 4.86 0.63
N ALA A 139 -15.15 5.68 1.65
CA ALA A 139 -15.88 5.67 2.91
C ALA A 139 -16.04 7.09 3.47
N MET A 140 -17.26 7.64 3.45
CA MET A 140 -17.52 9.02 3.90
C MET A 140 -17.59 9.11 5.44
N VAL A 141 -16.47 8.88 6.11
CA VAL A 141 -16.38 8.65 7.57
C VAL A 141 -16.31 9.91 8.43
N ARG A 142 -16.16 11.08 7.82
CA ARG A 142 -15.85 12.34 8.52
C ARG A 142 -17.12 13.09 8.93
N ASN A 143 -17.11 13.65 10.14
CA ASN A 143 -18.19 14.50 10.70
C ASN A 143 -19.57 13.81 10.71
N LEU A 144 -19.60 12.48 10.87
CA LEU A 144 -20.84 11.74 11.05
C LEU A 144 -21.39 11.95 12.47
N ASN A 145 -22.71 12.04 12.58
CA ASN A 145 -23.43 12.28 13.84
C ASN A 145 -23.82 10.99 14.59
N HIS A 146 -23.33 9.85 14.12
CA HIS A 146 -23.57 8.52 14.65
C HIS A 146 -22.25 7.77 14.76
N ASP A 147 -22.29 6.58 15.34
CA ASP A 147 -21.10 5.77 15.56
C ASP A 147 -20.59 5.14 14.25
N THR A 148 -19.27 5.16 14.08
CA THR A 148 -18.58 4.57 12.93
C THR A 148 -17.67 3.43 13.36
N PHE A 149 -17.76 2.31 12.65
CA PHE A 149 -17.01 1.10 12.96
C PHE A 149 -16.23 0.59 11.75
N LEU A 150 -15.04 0.07 12.02
CA LEU A 150 -14.19 -0.66 11.09
C LEU A 150 -13.89 -2.02 11.69
N VAL A 151 -14.11 -3.09 10.91
CA VAL A 151 -13.75 -4.45 11.29
C VAL A 151 -12.60 -4.90 10.41
N ILE A 152 -11.54 -5.42 11.02
CA ILE A 152 -10.46 -6.11 10.31
C ILE A 152 -10.52 -7.57 10.74
N ARG A 153 -10.84 -8.45 9.80
CA ARG A 153 -10.96 -9.89 10.02
C ARG A 153 -9.85 -10.61 9.28
N TYR A 154 -9.13 -11.47 9.99
CA TYR A 154 -8.13 -12.36 9.41
C TYR A 154 -8.47 -13.81 9.77
N VAL A 155 -8.92 -14.57 8.77
CA VAL A 155 -9.38 -15.96 8.95
C VAL A 155 -8.88 -16.79 7.78
N LYS A 156 -8.30 -17.96 8.04
CA LYS A 156 -7.85 -18.89 6.98
C LYS A 156 -7.05 -18.20 5.85
N ARG A 157 -6.10 -17.33 6.20
CA ARG A 157 -5.29 -16.53 5.25
C ARG A 157 -6.10 -15.61 4.32
N ARG A 158 -7.31 -15.22 4.72
CA ARG A 158 -8.13 -14.23 4.05
C ARG A 158 -8.25 -13.00 4.93
N LEU A 159 -7.92 -11.85 4.38
CA LEU A 159 -8.09 -10.54 5.00
C LEU A 159 -9.39 -9.92 4.49
N THR A 160 -10.30 -9.61 5.41
CA THR A 160 -11.53 -8.89 5.11
C THR A 160 -11.58 -7.61 5.94
N VAL A 161 -11.90 -6.49 5.31
CA VAL A 161 -12.16 -5.20 5.98
C VAL A 161 -13.61 -4.83 5.73
N LEU A 162 -14.35 -4.58 6.81
CA LEU A 162 -15.76 -4.21 6.79
C LEU A 162 -15.96 -2.85 7.45
N LEU A 163 -16.99 -2.12 7.02
CA LEU A 163 -17.33 -0.80 7.53
C LEU A 163 -18.81 -0.72 7.90
N ASP A 164 -19.12 -0.11 9.04
CA ASP A 164 -20.45 0.40 9.37
C ASP A 164 -20.33 1.90 9.64
N ILE A 165 -20.73 2.69 8.64
CA ILE A 165 -20.63 4.16 8.67
C ILE A 165 -21.94 4.84 8.25
N ASP A 166 -23.00 4.07 8.04
CA ASP A 166 -24.33 4.61 7.73
C ASP A 166 -25.22 4.64 8.98
N GLY A 167 -24.70 4.18 10.13
CA GLY A 167 -25.42 4.12 11.41
C GLY A 167 -26.53 3.07 11.43
N LYS A 168 -26.45 2.07 10.55
CA LYS A 168 -27.50 1.04 10.37
C LYS A 168 -27.17 -0.27 11.07
N HIS A 169 -25.99 -0.40 11.67
CA HIS A 169 -25.50 -1.68 12.20
C HIS A 169 -25.41 -2.78 11.13
N GLU A 170 -25.13 -2.36 9.89
CA GLU A 170 -24.95 -3.23 8.73
C GLU A 170 -23.51 -3.09 8.22
N TRP A 171 -22.80 -4.22 8.18
CA TRP A 171 -21.43 -4.27 7.68
C TRP A 171 -21.41 -4.25 6.15
N ARG A 172 -20.66 -3.30 5.58
CA ARG A 172 -20.36 -3.25 4.15
C ARG A 172 -18.94 -3.73 3.88
N ASP A 173 -18.79 -4.57 2.86
CA ASP A 173 -17.48 -5.05 2.40
C ASP A 173 -16.66 -3.91 1.79
N CYS A 174 -15.39 -3.81 2.20
CA CYS A 174 -14.43 -2.83 1.68
C CYS A 174 -13.24 -3.51 1.00
N VAL A 175 -12.61 -4.44 1.71
CA VAL A 175 -11.46 -5.22 1.21
C VAL A 175 -11.76 -6.68 1.46
N ASP A 176 -11.49 -7.55 0.49
CA ASP A 176 -11.65 -9.00 0.68
C ASP A 176 -10.62 -9.78 -0.16
N ILE A 177 -9.47 -10.07 0.46
CA ILE A 177 -8.28 -10.57 -0.23
C ILE A 177 -7.86 -11.93 0.36
N PRO A 178 -7.90 -13.02 -0.42
CA PRO A 178 -7.32 -14.31 -0.02
C PRO A 178 -5.80 -14.32 -0.17
N GLY A 179 -5.16 -15.36 0.36
CA GLY A 179 -3.72 -15.58 0.19
C GLY A 179 -2.84 -14.60 0.96
N VAL A 180 -3.38 -13.99 2.02
CA VAL A 180 -2.64 -13.10 2.91
C VAL A 180 -1.98 -13.94 4.02
N HIS A 181 -0.65 -13.90 4.11
CA HIS A 181 0.12 -14.62 5.11
C HIS A 181 0.66 -13.62 6.12
N LEU A 182 0.17 -13.65 7.36
CA LEU A 182 0.64 -12.79 8.44
C LEU A 182 1.32 -13.61 9.54
N PRO A 183 2.53 -13.25 9.97
CA PRO A 183 3.18 -13.88 11.12
C PRO A 183 2.36 -13.70 12.40
N ARG A 184 2.47 -14.68 13.30
CA ARG A 184 1.99 -14.55 14.68
C ARG A 184 3.01 -13.79 15.52
N GLY A 185 2.58 -13.29 16.66
CA GLY A 185 3.45 -12.60 17.63
C GLY A 185 3.71 -11.13 17.29
N TYR A 186 2.89 -10.52 16.43
CA TYR A 186 2.95 -9.10 16.11
C TYR A 186 2.03 -8.29 17.03
N TYR A 187 2.14 -6.97 16.98
CA TYR A 187 1.44 -6.04 17.86
C TYR A 187 0.32 -5.32 17.12
N PHE A 188 -0.83 -5.20 17.78
CA PHE A 188 -1.85 -4.26 17.36
C PHE A 188 -1.48 -2.84 17.75
N GLY A 189 -1.78 -1.88 16.89
CA GLY A 189 -1.63 -0.46 17.17
C GLY A 189 -2.57 0.38 16.35
N VAL A 190 -2.73 1.64 16.74
CA VAL A 190 -3.43 2.66 15.96
C VAL A 190 -2.63 3.95 16.05
N SER A 191 -2.41 4.61 14.92
CA SER A 191 -1.72 5.90 14.86
C SER A 191 -2.42 6.87 13.94
N SER A 192 -2.19 8.16 14.15
CA SER A 192 -2.67 9.23 13.29
C SER A 192 -1.62 10.34 13.20
N VAL A 193 -1.67 11.10 12.11
CA VAL A 193 -0.88 12.30 11.87
C VAL A 193 -1.76 13.40 11.28
N THR A 194 -1.42 14.65 11.56
CA THR A 194 -1.94 15.84 10.90
C THR A 194 -0.78 16.61 10.28
N GLY A 195 -0.89 16.95 9.01
CA GLY A 195 0.08 17.77 8.27
C GLY A 195 -0.26 19.26 8.31
N ASP A 196 -0.30 19.88 7.13
CA ASP A 196 -0.82 21.24 6.92
C ASP A 196 -2.33 21.35 7.12
N LEU A 197 -3.02 20.21 7.06
CA LEU A 197 -4.43 20.07 7.40
C LEU A 197 -4.57 19.24 8.67
N SER A 198 -5.73 19.34 9.31
CA SER A 198 -5.99 18.67 10.57
C SER A 198 -7.42 18.18 10.68
N ASP A 199 -7.59 17.20 11.56
CA ASP A 199 -8.86 16.72 12.09
C ASP A 199 -8.59 16.12 13.48
N ASN A 200 -9.63 16.00 14.29
CA ASN A 200 -9.59 15.13 15.46
C ASN A 200 -9.74 13.68 15.02
N HIS A 201 -8.84 12.83 15.51
CA HIS A 201 -8.87 11.39 15.27
C HIS A 201 -9.05 10.67 16.60
N ASP A 202 -10.29 10.27 16.89
CA ASP A 202 -10.68 9.69 18.17
C ASP A 202 -10.95 8.18 18.02
N ILE A 203 -10.37 7.38 18.92
CA ILE A 203 -10.61 5.95 19.07
C ILE A 203 -11.42 5.73 20.35
N VAL A 204 -12.67 5.30 20.20
CA VAL A 204 -13.57 5.04 21.32
C VAL A 204 -13.30 3.66 21.91
N SER A 205 -13.16 2.64 21.06
CA SER A 205 -12.80 1.30 21.51
C SER A 205 -12.08 0.46 20.47
N LEU A 206 -11.27 -0.48 20.97
CA LEU A 206 -10.59 -1.53 20.20
C LEU A 206 -10.96 -2.86 20.85
N LYS A 207 -11.66 -3.73 20.12
CA LYS A 207 -12.09 -5.04 20.61
C LYS A 207 -11.53 -6.13 19.73
N LEU A 208 -10.69 -6.99 20.31
CA LEU A 208 -10.12 -8.15 19.63
C LEU A 208 -10.89 -9.40 20.01
N TYR A 209 -11.38 -10.13 19.02
CA TYR A 209 -12.06 -11.41 19.18
C TYR A 209 -11.22 -12.52 18.58
N GLN A 210 -11.14 -13.64 19.28
CA GLN A 210 -10.65 -14.89 18.72
C GLN A 210 -11.80 -15.59 17.99
N LEU A 211 -11.55 -16.03 16.76
CA LEU A 211 -12.53 -16.76 15.98
C LEU A 211 -12.21 -18.26 16.02
N THR A 212 -13.18 -19.07 16.43
CA THR A 212 -13.06 -20.53 16.39
C THR A 212 -13.43 -21.01 14.99
N VAL A 213 -12.46 -21.60 14.29
CA VAL A 213 -12.61 -22.00 12.89
C VAL A 213 -12.16 -23.44 12.72
N GLU A 214 -13.08 -24.29 12.30
CA GLU A 214 -12.78 -25.69 11.98
C GLU A 214 -11.85 -25.79 10.77
N ARG A 215 -10.85 -26.66 10.90
CA ARG A 215 -9.87 -26.96 9.85
C ARG A 215 -9.71 -28.45 9.68
N THR A 216 -9.50 -28.83 8.43
CA THR A 216 -9.04 -30.17 8.07
C THR A 216 -7.56 -30.34 8.45
N LEU A 217 -7.12 -31.58 8.64
CA LEU A 217 -5.71 -31.90 8.92
C LEU A 217 -4.76 -31.37 7.83
N GLU A 218 -5.22 -31.32 6.58
CA GLU A 218 -4.44 -30.80 5.46
C GLU A 218 -4.30 -29.27 5.51
N GLU A 219 -5.33 -28.54 5.93
CA GLU A 219 -5.24 -27.10 6.19
C GLU A 219 -4.28 -26.82 7.36
N GLU A 220 -4.31 -27.60 8.43
CA GLU A 220 -3.38 -27.45 9.55
C GLU A 220 -1.92 -27.68 9.16
N LYS A 221 -1.64 -28.69 8.33
CA LYS A 221 -0.30 -28.94 7.77
C LYS A 221 0.16 -27.84 6.82
N ARG A 222 -0.76 -27.22 6.08
CA ARG A 222 -0.47 -26.13 5.13
C ARG A 222 -0.23 -24.81 5.85
N ASP A 223 -0.94 -24.56 6.95
CA ASP A 223 -0.78 -23.44 7.87
C ASP A 223 0.47 -23.57 8.76
N LYS A 224 1.62 -23.89 8.14
CA LYS A 224 2.94 -23.80 8.78
C LYS A 224 3.22 -22.38 9.23
N GLU A 225 4.21 -22.26 10.11
CA GLU A 225 4.65 -20.99 10.65
C GLU A 225 5.07 -20.01 9.54
N VAL A 226 4.42 -18.85 9.53
CA VAL A 226 4.71 -17.74 8.62
C VAL A 226 5.73 -16.83 9.30
N PHE A 227 6.91 -16.68 8.70
CA PHE A 227 7.98 -15.84 9.25
C PHE A 227 7.97 -14.41 8.70
N LEU A 228 7.49 -14.22 7.46
CA LEU A 228 7.44 -12.92 6.79
C LEU A 228 6.03 -12.66 6.24
N PRO A 229 5.52 -11.42 6.34
CA PRO A 229 4.27 -11.03 5.70
C PRO A 229 4.37 -11.09 4.18
N VAL A 230 3.46 -11.81 3.53
CA VAL A 230 3.40 -11.93 2.06
C VAL A 230 1.95 -12.06 1.63
N VAL A 231 1.63 -11.61 0.41
CA VAL A 231 0.35 -11.87 -0.24
C VAL A 231 0.59 -12.63 -1.54
N ASP A 232 -0.13 -13.74 -1.72
CA ASP A 232 -0.05 -14.55 -2.93
C ASP A 232 -0.45 -13.73 -4.17
N ASN A 233 0.35 -13.81 -5.25
CA ASN A 233 0.12 -13.09 -6.51
C ASN A 233 0.09 -11.54 -6.40
N MET A 234 0.70 -10.96 -5.37
CA MET A 234 0.81 -9.51 -5.27
C MET A 234 1.70 -8.95 -6.38
N LYS A 235 1.18 -8.00 -7.16
CA LYS A 235 1.96 -7.27 -8.18
C LYS A 235 2.81 -6.22 -7.48
N LEU A 236 4.11 -6.45 -7.42
CA LEU A 236 5.06 -5.52 -6.81
C LEU A 236 5.42 -4.40 -7.81
N PRO A 237 5.47 -3.12 -7.37
CA PRO A 237 5.97 -2.02 -8.20
C PRO A 237 7.40 -2.30 -8.66
N GLY A 238 7.65 -2.22 -9.97
CA GLY A 238 8.99 -2.34 -10.55
C GLY A 238 9.40 -3.73 -11.04
N LEU A 239 8.60 -4.78 -10.82
CA LEU A 239 8.90 -6.12 -11.38
C LEU A 239 8.31 -6.33 -12.78
N GLU A 240 7.26 -5.59 -13.13
CA GLU A 240 6.72 -5.50 -14.49
C GLU A 240 6.99 -4.10 -15.02
N SER A 241 8.19 -3.85 -15.53
CA SER A 241 8.32 -2.90 -16.64
C SER A 241 7.97 -3.70 -17.91
N PRO A 242 6.72 -3.66 -18.43
CA PRO A 242 6.57 -3.97 -19.84
C PRO A 242 7.52 -2.99 -20.55
N MET A 243 8.53 -3.53 -21.25
CA MET A 243 9.36 -2.70 -22.13
C MET A 243 8.39 -1.85 -22.92
N GLU A 244 8.43 -0.52 -22.75
CA GLU A 244 7.56 0.36 -23.51
C GLU A 244 7.68 -0.07 -24.98
N PRO A 245 6.55 -0.36 -25.67
CA PRO A 245 6.63 -0.81 -27.04
C PRO A 245 7.40 0.26 -27.82
N MET A 246 8.61 -0.09 -28.25
CA MET A 246 9.47 0.85 -28.97
C MET A 246 8.64 1.41 -30.12
N SER A 247 8.62 2.74 -30.26
CA SER A 247 7.95 3.40 -31.39
C SER A 247 8.33 2.67 -32.68
N GLY A 248 7.37 2.38 -33.56
CA GLY A 248 7.62 1.61 -34.79
C GLY A 248 8.76 2.19 -35.64
N LEU A 249 9.01 3.50 -35.51
CA LEU A 249 10.15 4.18 -36.12
C LEU A 249 11.49 3.77 -35.49
N ALA A 250 11.57 3.64 -34.17
CA ALA A 250 12.78 3.18 -33.48
C ALA A 250 13.11 1.73 -33.83
N LEU A 251 12.09 0.86 -33.88
CA LEU A 251 12.27 -0.54 -34.31
C LEU A 251 12.77 -0.60 -35.77
N PHE A 252 12.17 0.19 -36.66
CA PHE A 252 12.58 0.27 -38.06
C PHE A 252 14.03 0.75 -38.21
N LEU A 253 14.44 1.80 -37.50
CA LEU A 253 15.80 2.33 -37.57
C LEU A 253 16.83 1.33 -37.06
N ILE A 254 16.55 0.63 -35.96
CA ILE A 254 17.45 -0.39 -35.40
C ILE A 254 17.65 -1.52 -36.42
N VAL A 255 16.57 -2.04 -36.99
CA VAL A 255 16.63 -3.10 -37.99
C VAL A 255 17.37 -2.61 -39.25
N PHE A 256 17.05 -1.42 -39.74
CA PHE A 256 17.70 -0.83 -40.92
C PHE A 256 19.22 -0.66 -40.73
N PHE A 257 19.66 -0.02 -39.65
CA PHE A 257 21.09 0.19 -39.40
C PHE A 257 21.85 -1.13 -39.15
N SER A 258 21.21 -2.12 -38.52
CA SER A 258 21.81 -3.45 -38.36
C SER A 258 22.05 -4.17 -39.69
N LEU A 259 21.10 -4.06 -40.63
CA LEU A 259 21.20 -4.65 -41.97
C LEU A 259 22.28 -3.94 -42.80
N VAL A 260 22.32 -2.61 -42.74
CA VAL A 260 23.36 -1.82 -43.39
C VAL A 260 24.74 -2.19 -42.85
N ALA A 261 24.90 -2.26 -41.53
CA ALA A 261 26.17 -2.66 -40.90
C ALA A 261 26.62 -4.07 -41.32
N LEU A 262 25.69 -5.02 -41.43
CA LEU A 262 25.98 -6.37 -41.91
C LEU A 262 26.50 -6.36 -43.35
N VAL A 263 25.85 -5.61 -44.25
CA VAL A 263 26.29 -5.49 -45.65
C VAL A 263 27.67 -4.86 -45.73
N PHE A 264 27.93 -3.79 -44.98
CA PHE A 264 29.25 -3.16 -44.92
C PHE A 264 30.32 -4.13 -44.39
N ALA A 265 30.02 -4.91 -43.36
CA ALA A 265 30.95 -5.91 -42.82
C ALA A 265 31.28 -7.01 -43.86
N ILE A 266 30.28 -7.45 -44.63
CA ILE A 266 30.48 -8.43 -45.71
C ILE A 266 31.36 -7.83 -46.82
N VAL A 267 31.08 -6.60 -47.26
CA VAL A 267 31.86 -5.94 -48.31
C VAL A 267 33.31 -5.71 -47.86
N ILE A 268 33.52 -5.23 -46.63
CA ILE A 268 34.87 -5.08 -46.05
C ILE A 268 35.55 -6.45 -45.95
N GLY A 269 34.83 -7.49 -45.52
CA GLY A 269 35.34 -8.86 -45.47
C GLY A 269 35.81 -9.36 -46.84
N ILE A 270 35.03 -9.14 -47.90
CA ILE A 270 35.39 -9.50 -49.27
C ILE A 270 36.62 -8.71 -49.75
N ILE A 271 36.69 -7.40 -49.49
CA ILE A 271 37.83 -6.56 -49.87
C ILE A 271 39.11 -7.04 -49.17
N VAL A 272 39.03 -7.31 -47.86
CA VAL A 272 40.17 -7.80 -47.07
C VAL A 272 40.60 -9.19 -47.55
N TYR A 273 39.65 -10.09 -47.82
CA TYR A 273 39.92 -11.42 -48.34
C TYR A 273 40.63 -11.38 -49.70
N ASN A 274 40.12 -10.57 -50.64
CA ASN A 274 40.74 -10.40 -51.96
C ASN A 274 42.15 -9.80 -51.84
N LYS A 275 42.34 -8.80 -50.97
CA LYS A 275 43.65 -8.17 -50.75
C LYS A 275 44.66 -9.14 -50.12
N TRP A 276 44.20 -9.99 -49.20
CA TRP A 276 45.01 -11.06 -48.60
C TRP A 276 45.40 -12.12 -49.64
N GLN A 277 44.48 -12.49 -50.53
CA GLN A 277 44.76 -13.43 -51.61
C GLN A 277 45.80 -12.88 -52.60
N ASP A 278 45.74 -11.60 -52.95
CA ASP A 278 46.72 -10.94 -53.82
C ASP A 278 48.12 -10.81 -53.18
N GLN A 279 48.20 -10.53 -51.87
CA GLN A 279 49.48 -10.52 -51.16
C GLN A 279 50.08 -11.92 -51.02
N SER A 280 49.25 -12.94 -50.78
CA SER A 280 49.70 -14.34 -50.68
C SER A 280 50.24 -14.88 -52.00
N ARG A 281 49.69 -14.43 -53.15
CA ARG A 281 50.19 -14.78 -54.49
C ARG A 281 51.51 -14.08 -54.85
N LYS A 282 51.83 -12.95 -54.23
CA LYS A 282 53.09 -12.18 -54.47
C LYS A 282 54.28 -12.68 -53.65
N HIS A 283 54.11 -13.64 -52.74
CA HIS A 283 55.19 -14.27 -51.98
C HIS A 283 55.77 -15.54 -52.62
N PHE A 284 55.25 -15.94 -53.79
CA PHE A 284 55.67 -17.16 -54.52
C PHE A 284 56.38 -16.87 -55.87
N TYR A 285 56.83 -15.64 -56.10
CA TYR A 285 57.73 -15.27 -57.20
C TYR A 285 58.93 -14.50 -56.66
#